data_AF-A0A0K3B235-F1
#
_entry.id   AF-A0A0K3B235-F1
#
_cell.length_a   1.000
_cell.length_b   1.000
_cell.length_c   1.000
_cell.angle_alpha   90.00
_cell.angle_beta   90.00
_cell.angle_gamma   90.00
#
_symmetry.space_group_name_H-M   'P 1'
#
loop_
_entity.id
_entity.type
_entity.pdbx_description
1 polymer ?
#
loop_
_entity_poly.entity_id
_entity_poly.type
_entity_poly.pdbx_seq_one_letter_code
_entity_poly.pdbx_strand_id
1 'polypeptide(L)'
;MITALPDDLTILGEGRVERAEPARRQRIPSMYADPVAWLVLEAIDQALADCMDTVRQAADDVAVILVSTHATVDTMADVARATETGRLSPLRFAGASPGGAASLACIVHSLRGPSLLLTTEPGTGWPTALTVARCWLRTAAASQVLLSAHTADAQQGHQVRTALLTHEEQR
;
A
#
# COMPACT_ATOMS: atom_id res chain seq x y z
N MET A 1 0.94 14.96 -4.60
CA MET A 1 2.11 15.57 -5.27
C MET A 1 3.31 14.72 -4.88
N ILE A 2 3.92 13.96 -5.80
CA ILE A 2 5.20 13.31 -5.49
C ILE A 2 6.21 14.45 -5.54
N THR A 3 6.64 14.94 -4.38
CA THR A 3 7.77 15.86 -4.26
C THR A 3 9.01 15.19 -4.83
N ALA A 4 9.99 16.00 -5.25
CA ALA A 4 11.28 15.49 -5.75
C ALA A 4 11.83 14.40 -4.82
N LEU A 5 12.16 13.25 -5.39
CA LEU A 5 12.81 12.19 -4.64
C LEU A 5 14.20 12.65 -4.22
N PRO A 6 14.67 12.25 -3.04
CA PRO A 6 16.06 12.42 -2.65
C PRO A 6 17.01 11.77 -3.66
N ASP A 7 18.14 12.40 -3.91
CA ASP A 7 19.09 12.00 -4.97
C ASP A 7 19.66 10.58 -4.80
N ASP A 8 19.61 10.02 -3.58
CA ASP A 8 20.08 8.67 -3.26
C ASP A 8 19.06 7.56 -3.55
N LEU A 9 17.88 7.91 -4.08
CA LEU A 9 16.82 6.97 -4.43
C LEU A 9 16.57 6.90 -5.92
N THR A 10 16.41 5.68 -6.43
CA THR A 10 16.02 5.41 -7.82
C THR A 10 14.63 4.78 -7.86
N ILE A 11 13.78 5.24 -8.80
CA ILE A 11 12.51 4.59 -9.11
C ILE A 11 12.74 3.47 -10.13
N LEU A 12 12.38 2.24 -9.78
CA LEU A 12 12.42 1.08 -10.67
C LEU A 12 11.11 0.85 -11.43
N GLY A 13 10.00 1.36 -10.90
CA GLY A 13 8.68 1.25 -11.53
C GLY A 13 7.63 2.12 -10.84
N GLU A 14 6.59 2.49 -11.58
CA GLU A 14 5.49 3.32 -11.09
C GLU A 14 4.13 2.73 -11.47
N GLY A 15 3.14 2.94 -10.60
CA GLY A 15 1.76 2.53 -10.84
C GLY A 15 0.79 3.60 -10.39
N ARG A 16 -0.34 3.71 -11.10
CA ARG A 16 -1.41 4.67 -10.80
C ARG A 16 -2.78 4.08 -11.13
N VAL A 17 -3.65 4.09 -10.13
CA VAL A 17 -5.04 3.64 -10.30
C VAL A 17 -5.99 4.70 -9.77
N GLU A 18 -7.05 4.94 -10.52
CA GLU A 18 -8.13 5.86 -10.17
C GLU A 18 -9.48 5.17 -10.34
N ARG A 19 -10.36 5.31 -9.35
CA ARG A 19 -11.72 4.76 -9.38
C ARG A 19 -12.65 5.72 -8.65
N ALA A 20 -13.87 5.88 -9.15
CA ALA A 20 -14.90 6.61 -8.42
C ALA A 20 -15.15 5.96 -7.04
N GLU A 21 -15.24 4.63 -7.02
CA GLU A 21 -15.43 3.82 -5.81
C GLU A 21 -14.50 2.59 -5.88
N PRO A 22 -13.82 2.20 -4.79
CA PRO A 22 -12.97 1.02 -4.81
C PRO A 22 -13.83 -0.25 -4.84
N ALA A 23 -13.50 -1.17 -5.74
CA ALA A 23 -14.28 -2.38 -5.89
C ALA A 23 -13.96 -3.39 -4.77
N ARG A 24 -15.00 -4.01 -4.20
CA ARG A 24 -14.86 -5.23 -3.38
C ARG A 24 -14.47 -6.38 -4.30
N ARG A 25 -13.16 -6.62 -4.45
CA ARG A 25 -12.65 -7.76 -5.20
C ARG A 25 -12.35 -8.91 -4.25
N GLN A 26 -12.46 -10.13 -4.76
CA GLN A 26 -11.99 -11.34 -4.08
C GLN A 26 -11.09 -12.10 -5.05
N ARG A 27 -9.78 -11.83 -5.02
CA ARG A 27 -8.80 -12.70 -5.68
C ARG A 27 -8.50 -13.96 -4.87
N ILE A 28 -8.77 -13.92 -3.55
CA ILE A 28 -8.56 -15.03 -2.62
C ILE A 28 -9.91 -15.37 -1.97
N PRO A 29 -10.51 -16.54 -2.24
CA PRO A 29 -11.88 -16.89 -1.83
C PRO A 29 -12.18 -16.84 -0.33
N SER A 30 -11.16 -17.01 0.52
CA SER A 30 -11.28 -17.00 1.99
C SER A 30 -10.81 -15.71 2.65
N MET A 31 -10.35 -14.73 1.86
CA MET A 31 -9.80 -13.49 2.39
C MET A 31 -10.81 -12.36 2.25
N TYR A 32 -10.99 -11.63 3.35
CA TYR A 32 -11.61 -10.32 3.32
C TYR A 32 -10.50 -9.27 3.46
N ALA A 33 -10.46 -8.33 2.53
CA ALA A 33 -9.62 -7.15 2.60
C ALA A 33 -10.45 -5.92 2.23
N ASP A 34 -10.10 -4.77 2.81
CA ASP A 34 -10.76 -3.51 2.52
C ASP A 34 -10.72 -3.19 1.01
N PRO A 35 -11.77 -2.59 0.43
CA PRO A 35 -11.78 -2.16 -0.98
C PRO A 35 -10.54 -1.34 -1.39
N VAL A 36 -10.04 -0.46 -0.52
CA VAL A 36 -8.82 0.33 -0.78
C VAL A 36 -7.58 -0.57 -0.84
N ALA A 37 -7.50 -1.64 -0.06
CA ALA A 37 -6.39 -2.58 -0.12
C ALA A 37 -6.26 -3.20 -1.53
N TRP A 38 -7.39 -3.52 -2.17
CA TRP A 38 -7.40 -4.03 -3.55
C TRP A 38 -6.98 -2.98 -4.58
N LEU A 39 -7.34 -1.72 -4.34
CA LEU A 39 -6.92 -0.60 -5.18
C LEU A 39 -5.41 -0.36 -5.09
N VAL A 40 -4.85 -0.45 -3.87
CA VAL A 40 -3.42 -0.38 -3.60
C VAL A 40 -2.67 -1.55 -4.26
N LEU A 41 -3.21 -2.77 -4.13
CA LEU A 41 -2.66 -3.93 -4.83
C LEU A 41 -2.61 -3.73 -6.34
N GLU A 42 -3.64 -3.14 -6.95
CA GLU A 42 -3.65 -2.88 -8.40
C GLU A 42 -2.60 -1.84 -8.80
N ALA A 43 -2.36 -0.80 -8.00
CA ALA A 43 -1.30 0.17 -8.25
C ALA A 43 0.09 -0.46 -8.07
N ILE A 44 0.26 -1.35 -7.09
CA ILE A 44 1.47 -2.14 -6.92
C ILE A 44 1.69 -3.07 -8.12
N ASP A 45 0.65 -3.79 -8.59
CA ASP A 45 0.73 -4.65 -9.76
C ASP A 45 1.24 -3.88 -11.00
N GLN A 46 0.80 -2.63 -11.18
CA GLN A 46 1.31 -1.77 -12.25
C GLN A 46 2.78 -1.37 -12.05
N ALA A 47 3.16 -0.96 -10.83
CA ALA A 47 4.54 -0.60 -10.52
C ALA A 47 5.53 -1.77 -10.70
N LEU A 48 5.04 -3.00 -10.55
CA LEU A 48 5.82 -4.23 -10.68
C LEU A 48 5.83 -4.82 -12.10
N ALA A 49 5.09 -4.25 -13.06
CA ALA A 49 4.84 -4.87 -14.36
C ALA A 49 6.12 -5.30 -15.10
N ASP A 50 7.16 -4.46 -15.06
CA ASP A 50 8.43 -4.69 -15.77
C ASP A 50 9.56 -5.25 -14.88
N CYS A 51 9.33 -5.40 -13.57
CA CYS A 51 10.35 -5.80 -12.60
C CYS A 51 9.93 -6.92 -11.65
N MET A 52 8.80 -7.60 -11.93
CA MET A 52 8.23 -8.63 -11.07
C MET A 52 9.22 -9.76 -10.72
N ASP A 53 10.03 -10.20 -11.68
CA ASP A 53 11.00 -11.27 -11.43
C ASP A 53 12.11 -10.84 -10.45
N THR A 54 12.59 -9.60 -10.57
CA THR A 54 13.55 -9.00 -9.63
C THR A 54 12.95 -8.91 -8.23
N VAL A 55 11.70 -8.44 -8.12
CA VAL A 55 10.99 -8.34 -6.84
C VAL A 55 10.75 -9.71 -6.22
N ARG A 56 10.41 -10.73 -7.02
CA ARG A 56 10.22 -12.10 -6.54
C ARG A 56 11.53 -12.69 -5.99
N GLN A 57 12.66 -12.41 -6.62
CA GLN A 57 13.98 -12.86 -6.13
C GLN A 57 14.37 -12.19 -4.81
N ALA A 58 13.95 -10.94 -4.61
CA ALA A 58 14.20 -10.16 -3.41
C ALA A 58 13.03 -10.14 -2.41
N ALA A 59 12.06 -11.05 -2.52
CA ALA A 59 10.78 -10.95 -1.80
C ALA A 59 10.94 -10.85 -0.27
N ASP A 60 12.00 -11.44 0.29
CA ASP A 60 12.37 -11.34 1.71
C ASP A 60 12.73 -9.91 2.16
N ASP A 61 13.19 -9.10 1.23
CA ASP A 61 13.77 -7.77 1.48
C ASP A 61 12.96 -6.64 0.82
N VAL A 62 11.73 -6.92 0.35
CA VAL A 62 10.85 -5.90 -0.23
C VAL A 62 9.93 -5.35 0.85
N ALA A 63 10.11 -4.09 1.20
CA ALA A 63 9.26 -3.39 2.14
C ALA A 63 8.04 -2.76 1.45
N VAL A 64 6.96 -2.54 2.22
CA VAL A 64 5.73 -1.91 1.74
C VAL A 64 5.32 -0.77 2.67
N ILE A 65 5.17 0.43 2.12
CA ILE A 65 4.67 1.60 2.84
C ILE A 65 3.40 2.10 2.14
N LEU A 66 2.34 2.32 2.90
CA LEU A 66 1.15 3.02 2.46
C LEU A 66 0.97 4.31 3.27
N VAL A 67 0.59 5.40 2.62
CA VAL A 67 0.17 6.65 3.26
C VAL A 67 -1.28 6.91 2.90
N SER A 68 -2.16 6.95 3.91
CA SER A 68 -3.57 7.20 3.68
C SER A 68 -4.36 7.58 4.93
N THR A 69 -5.25 8.55 4.81
CA THR A 69 -6.29 8.85 5.81
C THR A 69 -7.47 7.86 5.77
N HIS A 70 -7.76 7.27 4.62
CA HIS A 70 -9.01 6.54 4.36
C HIS A 70 -8.81 5.02 4.17
N ALA A 71 -7.66 4.48 4.60
CA ALA A 71 -7.22 3.12 4.26
C ALA A 71 -8.23 1.99 4.52
N THR A 72 -8.96 2.04 5.64
CA THR A 72 -9.95 1.02 6.02
C THR A 72 -11.26 1.60 6.56
N VAL A 73 -11.50 2.89 6.27
CA VAL A 73 -12.66 3.64 6.79
C VAL A 73 -13.98 2.98 6.36
N ASP A 74 -14.07 2.51 5.12
CA ASP A 74 -15.28 1.86 4.61
C ASP A 74 -15.58 0.55 5.34
N THR A 75 -14.56 -0.29 5.56
CA THR A 75 -14.74 -1.51 6.34
C THR A 75 -15.09 -1.20 7.80
N MET A 76 -14.45 -0.19 8.42
CA MET A 76 -14.81 0.25 9.77
C MET A 76 -16.28 0.71 9.85
N ALA A 77 -16.76 1.47 8.86
CA ALA A 77 -18.16 1.91 8.78
C ALA A 77 -19.12 0.74 8.58
N ASP A 78 -18.77 -0.23 7.73
CA ASP A 78 -19.51 -1.48 7.56
C ASP A 78 -19.61 -2.28 8.85
N VAL A 79 -18.51 -2.38 9.59
CA VAL A 79 -18.46 -3.05 10.90
C VAL A 79 -19.38 -2.35 11.88
N ALA A 80 -19.31 -1.01 11.98
CA ALA A 80 -20.17 -0.22 12.84
C ALA A 80 -21.67 -0.41 12.52
N ARG A 81 -22.07 -0.28 11.25
CA ARG A 81 -23.46 -0.51 10.82
C ARG A 81 -23.97 -1.92 11.13
N ALA A 82 -23.10 -2.93 10.99
CA ALA A 82 -23.48 -4.32 11.24
C ALA A 82 -23.76 -4.61 12.73
N THR A 83 -23.21 -3.81 13.67
CA THR A 83 -23.46 -4.00 15.11
C THR A 83 -24.94 -3.87 15.49
N GLU A 84 -25.69 -3.00 14.80
CA GLU A 84 -27.13 -2.79 15.02
C GLU A 84 -27.95 -4.05 14.74
N THR A 85 -27.45 -4.92 13.85
CA THR A 85 -28.13 -6.16 13.43
C THR A 85 -27.68 -7.40 14.19
N GLY A 86 -26.66 -7.28 15.06
CA GLY A 86 -26.09 -8.38 15.84
C GLY A 86 -25.35 -9.45 15.01
N ARG A 87 -25.11 -9.23 13.71
CA ARG A 87 -24.42 -10.18 12.82
C ARG A 87 -23.15 -9.57 12.24
N LEU A 88 -22.01 -9.99 12.78
CA LEU A 88 -20.71 -9.47 12.37
C LEU A 88 -19.73 -10.60 12.06
N SER A 89 -19.14 -10.56 10.88
CA SER A 89 -18.12 -11.53 10.48
C SER A 89 -16.76 -11.17 11.12
N PRO A 90 -16.09 -12.10 11.81
CA PRO A 90 -14.73 -11.90 12.33
C PRO A 90 -13.73 -11.46 11.25
N LEU A 91 -13.93 -11.90 9.99
CA LEU A 91 -13.07 -11.51 8.87
C LEU A 91 -13.15 -10.02 8.55
N ARG A 92 -14.29 -9.37 8.81
CA ARG A 92 -14.44 -7.92 8.62
C ARG A 92 -13.70 -7.12 9.69
N PHE A 93 -13.59 -7.62 10.91
CA PHE A 93 -12.73 -6.99 11.92
C PHE A 93 -11.25 -7.04 11.52
N ALA A 94 -10.79 -8.19 11.01
CA ALA A 94 -9.43 -8.30 10.50
C ALA A 94 -9.19 -7.33 9.32
N GLY A 95 -10.15 -7.24 8.38
CA GLY A 95 -10.08 -6.32 7.26
C GLY A 95 -10.19 -4.83 7.62
N ALA A 96 -10.76 -4.50 8.78
CA ALA A 96 -10.81 -3.13 9.30
C ALA A 96 -9.46 -2.65 9.86
N SER A 97 -8.53 -3.57 10.11
CA SER A 97 -7.19 -3.24 10.61
C SER A 97 -6.47 -2.31 9.62
N PRO A 98 -5.96 -1.16 10.06
CA PRO A 98 -5.21 -0.25 9.19
C PRO A 98 -4.05 -0.98 8.49
N GLY A 99 -3.33 -1.87 9.19
CA GLY A 99 -2.24 -2.64 8.59
C GLY A 99 -2.66 -3.50 7.39
N GLY A 100 -3.91 -3.97 7.35
CA GLY A 100 -4.42 -4.82 6.26
C GLY A 100 -4.38 -4.15 4.88
N ALA A 101 -4.53 -2.83 4.82
CA ALA A 101 -4.47 -2.09 3.56
C ALA A 101 -3.07 -2.07 2.93
N ALA A 102 -2.02 -2.05 3.75
CA ALA A 102 -0.63 -2.15 3.28
C ALA A 102 -0.22 -3.63 3.06
N SER A 103 -0.69 -4.54 3.91
CA SER A 103 -0.22 -5.93 3.93
C SER A 103 -0.85 -6.85 2.88
N LEU A 104 -1.94 -6.46 2.19
CA LEU A 104 -2.53 -7.31 1.15
C LEU A 104 -1.53 -7.65 0.04
N ALA A 105 -0.72 -6.68 -0.39
CA ALA A 105 0.33 -6.90 -1.38
C ALA A 105 1.42 -7.85 -0.86
N CYS A 106 1.77 -7.78 0.42
CA CYS A 106 2.68 -8.74 1.05
C CYS A 106 2.16 -10.17 0.92
N ILE A 107 0.85 -10.38 1.12
CA ILE A 107 0.27 -11.73 1.02
C ILE A 107 0.21 -12.21 -0.43
N VAL A 108 -0.25 -11.36 -1.35
CA VAL A 108 -0.41 -11.73 -2.77
C VAL A 108 0.93 -11.97 -3.46
N HIS A 109 1.93 -11.14 -3.17
CA HIS A 109 3.25 -11.22 -3.79
C HIS A 109 4.30 -11.93 -2.93
N SER A 110 3.89 -12.51 -1.79
CA SER A 110 4.77 -13.21 -0.83
C SER A 110 5.94 -12.34 -0.33
N LEU A 111 5.72 -11.03 -0.18
CA LEU A 111 6.73 -10.10 0.33
C LEU A 111 6.84 -10.25 1.85
N ARG A 112 8.08 -10.34 2.36
CA ARG A 112 8.37 -10.61 3.78
C ARG A 112 9.23 -9.53 4.44
N GLY A 113 9.51 -8.43 3.73
CA GLY A 113 10.15 -7.25 4.29
C GLY A 113 9.22 -6.43 5.20
N PRO A 114 9.74 -5.34 5.80
CA PRO A 114 8.97 -4.46 6.67
C PRO A 114 7.72 -3.87 6.00
N SER A 115 6.61 -3.77 6.73
CA SER A 115 5.39 -3.12 6.24
C SER A 115 4.92 -2.01 7.19
N LEU A 116 4.47 -0.88 6.64
CA LEU A 116 3.98 0.27 7.40
C LEU A 116 2.77 0.92 6.72
N LEU A 117 1.77 1.31 7.51
CA LEU A 117 0.75 2.28 7.10
C LEU A 117 0.91 3.55 7.94
N LEU A 118 1.01 4.69 7.27
CA LEU A 118 0.88 6.01 7.89
C LEU A 118 -0.55 6.53 7.69
N THR A 119 -1.29 6.63 8.81
CA THR A 119 -2.68 7.11 8.83
C THR A 119 -2.75 8.63 8.79
N THR A 120 -2.22 9.22 7.73
CA THR A 120 -2.09 10.67 7.55
C THR A 120 -2.46 11.08 6.13
N GLU A 121 -2.78 12.35 5.94
CA GLU A 121 -3.02 12.92 4.62
C GLU A 121 -1.73 12.82 3.78
N PRO A 122 -1.77 12.36 2.52
CA PRO A 122 -0.56 12.13 1.75
C PRO A 122 0.34 13.35 1.59
N GLY A 123 -0.20 14.57 1.47
CA GLY A 123 0.61 15.80 1.43
C GLY A 123 1.49 15.97 2.67
N THR A 124 0.98 15.59 3.84
CA THR A 124 1.69 15.69 5.12
C THR A 124 2.54 14.46 5.44
N GLY A 125 2.07 13.25 5.12
CA GLY A 125 2.74 12.00 5.48
C GLY A 125 3.86 11.57 4.53
N TRP A 126 3.86 12.06 3.29
CA TRP A 126 4.82 11.65 2.27
C TRP A 126 6.29 11.88 2.65
N PRO A 127 6.69 13.04 3.22
CA PRO A 127 8.07 13.24 3.68
C PRO A 127 8.50 12.19 4.71
N THR A 128 7.65 11.88 5.69
CA THR A 128 7.92 10.85 6.70
C THR A 128 8.05 9.47 6.06
N ALA A 129 7.16 9.13 5.13
CA ALA A 129 7.21 7.86 4.40
C ALA A 129 8.52 7.70 3.63
N LEU A 130 8.97 8.75 2.94
CA LEU A 130 10.26 8.77 2.25
C LEU A 130 11.44 8.66 3.21
N THR A 131 11.41 9.35 4.35
CA THR A 131 12.46 9.21 5.39
C THR A 131 12.57 7.76 5.88
N VAL A 132 11.44 7.09 6.13
CA VAL A 132 11.43 5.68 6.55
C VAL A 132 11.95 4.78 5.42
N ALA A 133 11.48 4.96 4.19
CA ALA A 133 11.94 4.20 3.03
C ALA A 133 13.46 4.30 2.85
N ARG A 134 14.01 5.52 2.90
CA ARG A 134 15.46 5.77 2.82
C ARG A 134 16.23 5.11 3.95
N CYS A 135 15.69 5.19 5.17
CA CYS A 135 16.31 4.55 6.32
C CYS A 135 16.41 3.03 6.10
N TRP A 136 15.31 2.38 5.71
CA TRP A 136 15.30 0.93 5.48
C TRP A 136 16.24 0.49 4.36
N LEU A 137 16.27 1.23 3.26
CA LEU A 137 17.18 0.97 2.15
C LEU A 137 18.66 1.13 2.58
N ARG A 138 18.99 2.22 3.26
CA ARG A 138 20.37 2.52 3.68
C ARG A 138 20.90 1.57 4.75
N THR A 139 20.04 1.08 5.64
CA THR A 139 20.42 0.13 6.70
C THR A 139 20.27 -1.32 6.28
N ALA A 140 19.98 -1.60 5.00
CA ALA A 140 19.70 -2.94 4.47
C ALA A 140 18.60 -3.68 5.24
N ALA A 141 17.62 -2.96 5.81
CA ALA A 141 16.40 -3.57 6.37
C ALA A 141 15.40 -3.94 5.26
N ALA A 142 15.60 -3.38 4.07
CA ALA A 142 14.95 -3.72 2.82
C ALA A 142 15.92 -3.42 1.67
N SER A 143 15.90 -4.20 0.60
CA SER A 143 16.61 -3.90 -0.65
C SER A 143 15.77 -3.03 -1.58
N GLN A 144 14.45 -3.09 -1.44
CA GLN A 144 13.49 -2.34 -2.24
C GLN A 144 12.30 -1.89 -1.37
N VAL A 145 11.66 -0.77 -1.74
CA VAL A 145 10.48 -0.26 -1.03
C VAL A 145 9.37 0.06 -2.02
N LEU A 146 8.22 -0.58 -1.86
CA LEU A 146 6.97 -0.15 -2.49
C LEU A 146 6.35 0.96 -1.66
N LEU A 147 6.41 2.19 -2.15
CA LEU A 147 5.84 3.36 -1.48
C LEU A 147 4.56 3.80 -2.20
N SER A 148 3.43 3.70 -1.50
CA SER A 148 2.10 4.03 -2.02
C SER A 148 1.48 5.20 -1.28
N ALA A 149 0.77 6.07 -2.01
CA ALA A 149 -0.07 7.13 -1.47
C ALA A 149 -1.51 6.94 -1.96
N HIS A 150 -2.47 6.95 -1.03
CA HIS A 150 -3.90 6.89 -1.33
C HIS A 150 -4.60 8.18 -0.89
N THR A 151 -5.22 8.86 -1.84
CA THR A 151 -6.13 10.00 -1.63
C THR A 151 -7.54 9.61 -2.01
N ALA A 152 -8.52 10.13 -1.27
CA ALA A 152 -9.93 10.03 -1.61
C ALA A 152 -10.56 11.43 -1.53
N ASP A 153 -11.32 11.80 -2.56
CA ASP A 153 -12.08 13.06 -2.67
C ASP A 153 -13.47 12.73 -3.21
N ALA A 154 -14.52 13.36 -2.66
CA ALA A 154 -15.89 13.21 -3.14
C ALA A 154 -16.09 13.53 -4.63
N GLN A 155 -15.23 14.37 -5.23
CA GLN A 155 -15.29 14.72 -6.65
C GLN A 155 -14.41 13.85 -7.55
N GLN A 156 -13.25 13.41 -7.05
CA GLN A 156 -12.26 12.68 -7.85
C GLN A 156 -12.24 11.17 -7.57
N GLY A 157 -13.02 10.71 -6.60
CA GLY A 157 -13.01 9.33 -6.11
C GLY A 157 -11.70 9.00 -5.39
N HIS A 158 -11.27 7.76 -5.56
CA HIS A 158 -10.06 7.21 -4.96
C HIS A 158 -8.94 7.15 -5.99
N GLN A 159 -7.78 7.66 -5.59
CA GLN A 159 -6.54 7.60 -6.36
C GLN A 159 -5.46 6.94 -5.52
N VAL A 160 -4.76 5.97 -6.12
CA VAL A 160 -3.52 5.41 -5.57
C VAL A 160 -2.39 5.64 -6.55
N ARG A 161 -1.25 6.08 -6.02
CA ARG A 161 0.03 6.13 -6.74
C ARG A 161 1.05 5.32 -5.97
N THR A 162 1.84 4.53 -6.69
CA THR A 162 2.86 3.67 -6.12
C THR A 162 4.17 3.85 -6.89
N ALA A 163 5.28 3.88 -6.17
CA ALA A 163 6.62 3.78 -6.74
C ALA A 163 7.38 2.61 -6.08
N LEU A 164 8.09 1.83 -6.89
CA LEU A 164 9.10 0.89 -6.42
C LEU A 164 10.44 1.63 -6.34
N LEU A 165 11.00 1.72 -5.13
CA LEU A 165 12.21 2.47 -4.84
C LEU A 165 13.37 1.52 -4.49
N THR A 166 14.57 1.88 -4.92
CA THR A 166 15.83 1.27 -4.47
C THR A 166 16.82 2.36 -4.08
N HIS A 167 17.87 2.00 -3.34
CA HIS A 167 19.04 2.86 -3.18
C HIS A 167 19.88 2.83 -4.46
N GLU A 168 20.48 3.96 -4.82
CA GLU A 168 21.46 4.01 -5.90
C GLU A 168 22.74 3.29 -5.42
N GLU A 169 23.16 2.21 -6.08
CA GLU A 169 24.47 1.61 -5.79
C GLU A 169 25.56 2.60 -6.24
N GLN A 170 26.39 3.07 -5.30
CA GLN A 170 27.64 3.74 -5.65
C GLN A 170 28.51 2.76 -6.44
N ARG A 171 28.47 2.87 -7.77
CA ARG A 171 29.42 2.20 -8.68
C ARG A 171 30.84 2.71 -8.47
#